data_AF-A0A418C2H2-F1
#
_entry.id   AF-A0A418C2H2-F1
#
_cell.length_a   1.000
_cell.length_b   1.000
_cell.length_c   1.000
_cell.angle_alpha   90.00
_cell.angle_beta   90.00
_cell.angle_gamma   90.00
#
_symmetry.space_group_name_H-M   'P 1'
#
loop_
_entity.id
_entity.type
_entity.pdbx_description
1 polymer ?
#
loop_
_entity_poly.entity_id
_entity_poly.type
_entity_poly.pdbx_seq_one_letter_code
_entity_poly.pdbx_strand_id
1 'polypeptide(L)'
;MPINANAVLNRLQDQTIRDRSYLEASFTTHGEAARAANESDEAAMNSRKHVHLANLAKSASESLVPDHGEQATLHRGSWACLVDMGYIGISHSLRGIHPKRRPAHSSLDASDLERNANVSSDRVIVENFFGRVCSLWRVSCATYTWSERNYSAIQRVTFALTNFHLSLLPLRHDDKDFYGRVLARYQRMANEKKRKRQETQRRDPLNRQERAAMDAVRVMRF
;
A
#
# COMPACT_ATOMS: atom_id res chain seq x y z
N MET A 1 4.48 23.58 38.51
CA MET A 1 3.73 22.45 39.09
C MET A 1 4.37 21.15 38.59
N PRO A 2 4.72 20.20 39.47
CA PRO A 2 5.25 18.91 39.03
C PRO A 2 4.16 18.09 38.34
N ILE A 3 4.48 17.49 37.20
CA ILE A 3 3.59 16.59 36.47
C ILE A 3 3.34 15.37 37.36
N ASN A 4 2.05 15.12 37.67
CA ASN A 4 1.65 13.95 38.44
C ASN A 4 1.84 12.69 37.58
N ALA A 5 2.98 12.02 37.78
CA ALA A 5 3.40 10.84 37.03
C ALA A 5 2.37 9.69 37.13
N ASN A 6 1.67 9.55 38.26
CA ASN A 6 0.63 8.54 38.45
C ASN A 6 -0.60 8.83 37.58
N ALA A 7 -1.00 10.10 37.45
CA ALA A 7 -2.10 10.48 36.56
C ALA A 7 -1.74 10.30 35.07
N VAL A 8 -0.46 10.41 34.71
CA VAL A 8 0.02 10.10 33.35
C VAL A 8 0.02 8.59 33.12
N LEU A 9 0.49 7.79 34.08
CA LEU A 9 0.52 6.33 33.98
C LEU A 9 -0.88 5.73 33.82
N ASN A 10 -1.85 6.20 34.62
CA ASN A 10 -3.23 5.72 34.56
C ASN A 10 -3.88 6.05 33.21
N ARG A 11 -3.62 7.24 32.65
CA ARG A 11 -4.10 7.62 31.31
C ARG A 11 -3.49 6.76 30.20
N LEU A 12 -2.22 6.38 30.33
CA LEU A 12 -1.56 5.48 29.39
C LEU A 12 -2.11 4.05 29.48
N GLN A 13 -2.43 3.57 30.69
CA GLN A 13 -3.07 2.27 30.90
C GLN A 13 -4.49 2.26 30.32
N ASP A 14 -5.30 3.27 30.59
CA ASP A 14 -6.65 3.42 30.02
C ASP A 14 -6.61 3.49 28.49
N GLN A 15 -5.65 4.23 27.93
CA GLN A 15 -5.46 4.27 26.48
C GLN A 15 -5.09 2.89 25.92
N THR A 16 -4.19 2.17 26.59
CA THR A 16 -3.78 0.82 26.18
C THR A 16 -4.96 -0.17 26.21
N ILE A 17 -5.83 -0.06 27.22
CA ILE A 17 -7.04 -0.90 27.34
C ILE A 17 -8.04 -0.59 26.22
N ARG A 18 -8.27 0.70 25.92
CA ARG A 18 -9.16 1.12 24.82
C ARG A 18 -8.62 0.72 23.46
N ASP A 19 -7.32 0.90 23.22
CA ASP A 19 -6.67 0.53 21.96
C ASP A 19 -6.72 -0.99 21.75
N ARG A 20 -6.55 -1.76 22.83
CA ARG A 20 -6.70 -3.22 22.79
C ARG A 20 -8.13 -3.65 22.47
N SER A 21 -9.12 -3.04 23.11
CA SER A 21 -10.54 -3.31 22.84
C SER A 21 -10.93 -2.94 21.40
N TYR A 22 -10.44 -1.80 20.90
CA TYR A 22 -10.65 -1.38 19.51
C TYR A 22 -9.98 -2.32 18.50
N LEU A 23 -8.76 -2.79 18.79
CA LEU A 23 -8.06 -3.77 17.97
C LEU A 23 -8.74 -5.14 18.00
N GLU A 24 -9.25 -5.57 19.16
CA GLU A 24 -10.03 -6.82 19.29
C GLU A 24 -11.34 -6.73 18.52
N ALA A 25 -12.06 -5.60 18.62
CA ALA A 25 -13.28 -5.34 17.83
C ALA A 25 -13.00 -5.27 16.33
N SER A 26 -11.91 -4.59 15.92
CA SER A 26 -11.49 -4.55 14.53
C SER A 26 -11.11 -5.95 14.03
N PHE A 27 -10.51 -6.80 14.87
CA PHE A 27 -10.17 -8.18 14.55
C PHE A 27 -11.40 -9.11 14.48
N THR A 28 -12.44 -8.91 15.29
CA THR A 28 -13.70 -9.65 15.10
C THR A 28 -14.40 -9.20 13.83
N THR A 29 -14.57 -7.89 13.61
CA THR A 29 -15.29 -7.38 12.43
C THR A 29 -14.55 -7.66 11.11
N HIS A 30 -13.21 -7.61 11.09
CA HIS A 30 -12.42 -7.72 9.86
C HIS A 30 -11.62 -9.04 9.77
N GLY A 31 -11.31 -9.67 10.91
CA GLY A 31 -10.57 -10.93 10.97
C GLY A 31 -11.46 -12.19 10.85
N GLU A 32 -12.77 -12.09 11.04
CA GLU A 32 -13.70 -13.16 10.61
C GLU A 32 -13.63 -13.41 9.10
N ALA A 33 -13.29 -12.38 8.31
CA ALA A 33 -12.99 -12.54 6.87
C ALA A 33 -11.81 -13.48 6.60
N ALA A 34 -10.81 -13.47 7.50
CA ALA A 34 -9.62 -14.30 7.39
C ALA A 34 -9.81 -15.72 7.98
N ARG A 35 -10.84 -15.94 8.81
CA ARG A 35 -11.16 -17.25 9.40
C ARG A 35 -12.03 -18.14 8.50
N ALA A 36 -12.65 -17.59 7.47
CA ALA A 36 -13.34 -18.35 6.43
C ALA A 36 -12.33 -19.01 5.47
N ALA A 37 -11.45 -19.86 6.00
CA ALA A 37 -10.38 -20.53 5.25
C ALA A 37 -10.87 -21.61 4.24
N ASN A 38 -12.19 -21.69 3.97
CA ASN A 38 -12.82 -22.67 3.08
C ASN A 38 -13.85 -22.05 2.11
N GLU A 39 -14.07 -20.73 2.11
CA GLU A 39 -14.87 -20.09 1.06
C GLU A 39 -13.98 -19.77 -0.13
N SER A 40 -14.46 -20.05 -1.35
CA SER A 40 -13.81 -19.50 -2.54
C SER A 40 -13.89 -17.98 -2.48
N ASP A 41 -12.88 -17.31 -3.03
CA ASP A 41 -12.83 -15.85 -3.14
C ASP A 41 -14.12 -15.25 -3.75
N GLU A 42 -14.74 -15.97 -4.70
CA GLU A 42 -16.03 -15.61 -5.29
C GLU A 42 -17.19 -15.71 -4.29
N ALA A 43 -17.23 -16.76 -3.47
CA ALA A 43 -18.24 -16.90 -2.41
C ALA A 43 -18.10 -15.80 -1.35
N ALA A 44 -16.86 -15.47 -0.96
CA ALA A 44 -16.58 -14.38 -0.03
C ALA A 44 -16.99 -13.00 -0.59
N MET A 45 -16.76 -12.77 -1.88
CA MET A 45 -17.19 -11.53 -2.55
C MET A 45 -18.72 -11.44 -2.66
N ASN A 46 -19.39 -12.56 -2.99
CA ASN A 46 -20.85 -12.60 -3.11
C ASN A 46 -21.55 -12.47 -1.74
N SER A 47 -21.04 -13.10 -0.69
CA SER A 47 -21.60 -12.99 0.67
C SER A 47 -21.57 -11.56 1.21
N ARG A 48 -20.54 -10.78 0.82
CA ARG A 48 -20.33 -9.38 1.21
C ARG A 48 -20.66 -8.38 0.12
N LYS A 49 -21.43 -8.78 -0.89
CA LYS A 49 -21.75 -7.95 -2.07
C LYS A 49 -22.29 -6.57 -1.72
N HIS A 50 -23.14 -6.47 -0.69
CA HIS A 50 -23.68 -5.20 -0.22
C HIS A 50 -22.59 -4.22 0.26
N VAL A 51 -21.56 -4.72 0.94
CA VAL A 51 -20.40 -3.93 1.38
C VAL A 51 -19.60 -3.46 0.17
N HIS A 52 -19.35 -4.35 -0.79
CA HIS A 52 -18.66 -3.99 -2.03
C HIS A 52 -19.41 -2.92 -2.82
N LEU A 53 -20.73 -3.04 -2.96
CA LEU A 53 -21.57 -2.04 -3.64
C LEU A 53 -21.53 -0.68 -2.92
N ALA A 54 -21.66 -0.66 -1.60
CA ALA A 54 -21.56 0.57 -0.81
C ALA A 54 -20.19 1.24 -0.97
N ASN A 55 -19.11 0.44 -0.97
CA ASN A 55 -17.76 0.95 -1.16
C ASN A 55 -17.51 1.41 -2.61
N LEU A 56 -18.14 0.80 -3.61
CA LEU A 56 -18.00 1.19 -5.02
C LEU A 56 -18.85 2.41 -5.39
N ALA A 57 -19.88 2.75 -4.61
CA ALA A 57 -20.75 3.89 -4.88
C ALA A 57 -19.96 5.21 -4.99
N LYS A 58 -20.25 5.96 -6.05
CA LYS A 58 -19.72 7.31 -6.27
C LYS A 58 -20.49 8.30 -5.41
N SER A 59 -19.77 9.16 -4.72
CA SER A 59 -20.33 10.41 -4.17
C SER A 59 -20.55 11.44 -5.29
N ALA A 60 -21.35 12.49 -5.01
CA ALA A 60 -21.64 13.54 -5.98
C ALA A 60 -20.38 14.21 -6.56
N SER A 61 -19.36 14.42 -5.73
CA SER A 61 -18.06 14.95 -6.17
C SER A 61 -17.29 13.97 -7.06
N GLU A 62 -17.40 12.67 -6.81
CA GLU A 62 -16.72 11.62 -7.59
C GLU A 62 -17.41 11.36 -8.93
N SER A 63 -18.69 11.68 -9.07
CA SER A 63 -19.39 11.63 -10.36
C SER A 63 -18.82 12.61 -11.39
N LEU A 64 -18.06 13.62 -10.96
CA LEU A 64 -17.36 14.57 -11.82
C LEU A 64 -15.98 14.06 -12.27
N VAL A 65 -15.45 13.04 -11.60
CA VAL A 65 -14.13 12.47 -11.94
C VAL A 65 -14.29 11.56 -13.16
N PRO A 66 -13.40 11.69 -14.17
CA PRO A 66 -13.40 10.79 -15.32
C PRO A 66 -13.33 9.32 -14.91
N ASP A 67 -14.13 8.50 -15.56
CA ASP A 67 -14.20 7.05 -15.36
C ASP A 67 -14.01 6.39 -16.72
N HIS A 68 -12.80 5.87 -16.93
CA HIS A 68 -12.33 5.26 -18.17
C HIS A 68 -12.66 3.77 -18.23
N GLY A 69 -13.19 3.17 -17.16
CA GLY A 69 -13.58 1.77 -17.12
C GLY A 69 -14.72 1.44 -18.09
N GLU A 70 -14.77 0.21 -18.59
CA GLU A 70 -15.91 -0.24 -19.40
C GLU A 70 -17.24 -0.05 -18.66
N GLN A 71 -18.33 0.19 -19.41
CA GLN A 71 -19.68 0.32 -18.86
C GLN A 71 -19.87 1.49 -17.88
N ALA A 72 -18.98 2.49 -17.88
CA ALA A 72 -19.11 3.70 -17.06
C ALA A 72 -20.47 4.41 -17.25
N THR A 73 -20.99 4.41 -18.48
CA THR A 73 -22.29 5.00 -18.82
C THR A 73 -23.48 4.26 -18.23
N LEU A 74 -23.39 2.95 -18.05
CA LEU A 74 -24.42 2.10 -17.44
C LEU A 74 -24.34 2.17 -15.91
N HIS A 75 -23.13 2.29 -15.36
CA HIS A 75 -22.88 2.35 -13.92
C HIS A 75 -22.42 3.74 -13.47
N ARG A 76 -23.15 4.79 -13.83
CA ARG A 76 -22.75 6.19 -13.53
C ARG A 76 -22.56 6.47 -12.05
N GLY A 77 -23.27 5.75 -11.19
CA GLY A 77 -23.20 5.88 -9.74
C GLY A 77 -22.19 4.97 -9.05
N SER A 78 -21.40 4.19 -9.80
CA SER A 78 -20.49 3.20 -9.21
C SER A 78 -19.14 3.15 -9.93
N TRP A 79 -18.08 3.10 -9.16
CA TRP A 79 -16.73 2.83 -9.65
C TRP A 79 -16.59 1.38 -10.13
N ALA A 80 -15.67 1.15 -11.05
CA ALA A 80 -15.29 -0.20 -11.45
C ALA A 80 -14.47 -0.90 -10.35
N CYS A 81 -14.62 -2.21 -10.26
CA CYS A 81 -13.79 -3.09 -9.44
C CYS A 81 -12.83 -3.87 -10.35
N LEU A 82 -11.52 -3.70 -10.17
CA LEU A 82 -10.56 -4.55 -10.86
C LEU A 82 -10.57 -5.94 -10.24
N VAL A 83 -10.75 -6.95 -11.08
CA VAL A 83 -10.90 -8.35 -10.64
C VAL A 83 -9.93 -9.27 -11.38
N ASP A 84 -9.47 -10.30 -10.67
CA ASP A 84 -8.65 -11.34 -11.27
C ASP A 84 -9.49 -12.28 -12.16
N MET A 85 -8.81 -13.03 -13.03
CA MET A 85 -9.45 -13.97 -13.96
C MET A 85 -10.26 -15.08 -13.29
N GLY A 86 -9.99 -15.37 -12.01
CA GLY A 86 -10.76 -16.34 -11.23
C GLY A 86 -12.19 -15.89 -10.91
N TYR A 87 -12.50 -14.60 -11.03
CA TYR A 87 -13.83 -14.04 -10.78
C TYR A 87 -14.68 -14.05 -12.06
N ILE A 88 -14.90 -15.23 -12.62
CA ILE A 88 -15.67 -15.40 -13.85
C ILE A 88 -17.14 -15.02 -13.58
N GLY A 89 -17.73 -14.19 -14.44
CA GLY A 89 -19.14 -13.80 -14.30
C GLY A 89 -19.42 -12.73 -13.25
N ILE A 90 -18.38 -12.14 -12.63
CA ILE A 90 -18.59 -11.11 -11.60
C ILE A 90 -19.35 -9.89 -12.10
N SER A 91 -19.34 -9.64 -13.41
CA SER A 91 -20.12 -8.58 -14.09
C SER A 91 -21.62 -8.67 -13.82
N HIS A 92 -22.17 -9.86 -13.50
CA HIS A 92 -23.56 -10.03 -13.09
C HIS A 92 -23.83 -9.50 -11.68
N SER A 93 -22.80 -9.42 -10.85
CA SER A 93 -22.90 -8.99 -9.45
C SER A 93 -22.42 -7.57 -9.21
N LEU A 94 -21.29 -7.18 -9.81
CA LEU A 94 -20.63 -5.90 -9.64
C LEU A 94 -20.13 -5.43 -11.01
N ARG A 95 -19.81 -4.14 -11.14
CA ARG A 95 -19.05 -3.67 -12.31
C ARG A 95 -17.59 -4.11 -12.19
N GLY A 96 -17.33 -5.38 -12.50
CA GLY A 96 -16.00 -5.96 -12.54
C GLY A 96 -15.30 -5.71 -13.88
N ILE A 97 -14.05 -5.28 -13.83
CA ILE A 97 -13.19 -5.13 -15.01
C ILE A 97 -11.99 -6.06 -14.86
N HIS A 98 -11.77 -6.88 -15.89
CA HIS A 98 -10.56 -7.69 -15.99
C HIS A 98 -9.45 -6.89 -16.68
N PRO A 99 -8.27 -6.76 -16.06
CA PRO A 99 -7.10 -6.22 -16.74
C PRO A 99 -6.75 -7.08 -17.96
N LYS A 100 -6.41 -6.42 -19.08
CA LYS A 100 -5.96 -7.14 -20.27
C LYS A 100 -4.56 -7.66 -20.00
N ARG A 101 -4.39 -8.98 -20.11
CA ARG A 101 -3.13 -9.68 -19.84
C ARG A 101 -2.38 -9.92 -21.13
N ARG A 102 -1.05 -9.99 -20.99
CA ARG A 102 -0.16 -10.35 -22.09
C ARG A 102 -0.53 -11.75 -22.60
N PRO A 103 -0.79 -11.93 -23.91
CA PRO A 103 -1.01 -13.27 -24.46
C PRO A 103 0.28 -14.10 -24.36
N ALA A 104 0.16 -15.43 -24.29
CA ALA A 104 1.28 -16.34 -23.99
C ALA A 104 2.52 -16.17 -24.87
N HIS A 105 2.37 -15.65 -26.10
CA HIS A 105 3.45 -15.52 -27.08
C HIS A 105 3.54 -14.14 -27.76
N SER A 106 2.79 -13.14 -27.31
CA SER A 106 2.83 -11.79 -27.90
C SER A 106 2.92 -10.71 -26.83
N SER A 107 3.18 -9.48 -27.23
CA SER A 107 3.06 -8.31 -26.34
C SER A 107 1.62 -7.81 -26.31
N LEU A 108 1.25 -7.15 -25.21
CA LEU A 108 0.08 -6.26 -25.24
C LEU A 108 0.34 -5.16 -26.28
N ASP A 109 -0.69 -4.77 -27.02
CA ASP A 109 -0.60 -3.59 -27.87
C ASP A 109 -0.56 -2.30 -27.03
N ALA A 110 -0.23 -1.18 -27.68
CA ALA A 110 -0.14 0.12 -27.01
C ALA A 110 -1.51 0.60 -26.48
N SER A 111 -2.59 0.29 -27.21
CA SER A 111 -3.95 0.68 -26.84
C SER A 111 -4.42 -0.02 -25.56
N ASP A 112 -4.09 -1.30 -25.40
CA ASP A 112 -4.42 -2.11 -24.24
C ASP A 112 -3.62 -1.71 -23.02
N LEU A 113 -2.36 -1.30 -23.21
CA LEU A 113 -1.54 -0.71 -22.15
C LEU A 113 -2.14 0.61 -21.67
N GLU A 114 -2.50 1.49 -22.60
CA GLU A 114 -3.14 2.77 -22.29
C GLU A 114 -4.48 2.57 -21.59
N ARG A 115 -5.33 1.65 -22.08
CA ARG A 115 -6.59 1.27 -21.42
C ARG A 115 -6.35 0.78 -20.00
N ASN A 116 -5.43 -0.18 -19.80
CA ASN A 116 -5.12 -0.69 -18.46
C ASN A 116 -4.63 0.44 -17.53
N ALA A 117 -3.79 1.35 -18.04
CA ALA A 117 -3.27 2.47 -17.27
C ALA A 117 -4.40 3.43 -16.86
N ASN A 118 -5.29 3.76 -17.79
CA ASN A 118 -6.42 4.65 -17.52
C ASN A 118 -7.36 4.06 -16.48
N VAL A 119 -7.82 2.81 -16.68
CA VAL A 119 -8.76 2.14 -15.76
C VAL A 119 -8.16 1.93 -14.37
N SER A 120 -6.86 1.59 -14.27
CA SER A 120 -6.19 1.44 -12.97
C SER A 120 -5.97 2.77 -12.24
N SER A 121 -6.13 3.91 -12.92
CA SER A 121 -5.89 5.24 -12.33
C SER A 121 -7.16 5.95 -11.84
N ASP A 122 -8.35 5.44 -12.18
CA ASP A 122 -9.66 6.06 -11.90
C ASP A 122 -9.97 6.13 -10.41
N ARG A 123 -9.70 5.04 -9.67
CA ARG A 123 -9.90 4.97 -8.21
C ARG A 123 -8.94 4.01 -7.53
N VAL A 124 -7.90 4.58 -6.93
CA VAL A 124 -6.73 3.88 -6.41
C VAL A 124 -6.80 3.75 -4.87
N ILE A 125 -7.91 3.20 -4.33
CA ILE A 125 -8.14 3.17 -2.87
C ILE A 125 -7.12 2.31 -2.14
N VAL A 126 -6.85 1.11 -2.65
CA VAL A 126 -6.00 0.13 -1.99
C VAL A 126 -4.57 0.67 -1.92
N GLU A 127 -4.08 1.22 -3.02
CA GLU A 127 -2.73 1.75 -3.08
C GLU A 127 -2.59 3.06 -2.29
N ASN A 128 -3.62 3.92 -2.26
CA ASN A 128 -3.63 5.08 -1.38
C ASN A 128 -3.59 4.66 0.11
N PHE A 129 -4.36 3.63 0.49
CA PHE A 129 -4.34 3.07 1.84
C PHE A 129 -2.95 2.56 2.20
N PHE A 130 -2.37 1.68 1.39
CA PHE A 130 -1.03 1.14 1.62
C PHE A 130 0.06 2.21 1.51
N GLY A 131 -0.14 3.27 0.74
CA GLY A 131 0.74 4.44 0.69
C GLY A 131 0.80 5.18 2.02
N ARG A 132 -0.35 5.34 2.69
CA ARG A 132 -0.42 5.89 4.06
C ARG A 132 0.20 4.95 5.09
N VAL A 133 -0.10 3.66 5.02
CA VAL A 133 0.54 2.63 5.87
C VAL A 133 2.06 2.71 5.73
N CYS A 134 2.59 2.72 4.51
CA CYS A 134 4.02 2.83 4.23
C CYS A 134 4.65 4.12 4.77
N SER A 135 3.91 5.23 4.74
CA SER A 135 4.38 6.51 5.26
C SER A 135 4.48 6.49 6.79
N LEU A 136 3.45 5.99 7.47
CA LEU A 136 3.43 5.79 8.92
C LEU A 136 4.50 4.78 9.36
N TRP A 137 4.64 3.68 8.61
CA TRP A 137 5.68 2.69 8.82
C TRP A 137 7.09 3.31 8.77
N ARG A 138 7.33 4.20 7.81
CA ARG A 138 8.61 4.91 7.69
C ARG A 138 8.90 5.79 8.91
N VAL A 139 7.88 6.44 9.48
CA VAL A 139 8.02 7.21 10.72
C VAL A 139 8.39 6.28 11.87
N SER A 140 7.69 5.16 12.02
CA SER A 140 7.98 4.14 13.04
C SER A 140 9.41 3.61 12.92
N CYS A 141 9.89 3.33 11.70
CA CYS A 141 11.26 2.88 11.43
C CYS A 141 12.34 3.92 11.75
N ALA A 142 12.01 5.21 11.79
CA ALA A 142 12.98 6.26 12.15
C ALA A 142 13.11 6.41 13.67
N THR A 143 12.06 6.07 14.42
CA THR A 143 11.99 6.28 15.88
C THR A 143 12.31 5.01 16.67
N TYR A 144 11.94 3.84 16.15
CA TYR A 144 12.04 2.57 16.89
C TYR A 144 13.02 1.61 16.22
N THR A 145 13.89 1.00 17.04
CA THR A 145 14.76 -0.09 16.60
C THR A 145 13.94 -1.36 16.38
N TRP A 146 14.19 -2.00 15.25
CA TRP A 146 13.52 -3.24 14.88
C TRP A 146 13.84 -4.40 15.83
N SER A 147 12.79 -5.07 16.29
CA SER A 147 12.87 -6.35 16.97
C SER A 147 11.60 -7.16 16.66
N GLU A 148 11.73 -8.49 16.65
CA GLU A 148 10.60 -9.40 16.44
C GLU A 148 9.47 -9.15 17.47
N ARG A 149 9.86 -8.85 18.71
CA ARG A 149 8.94 -8.51 19.81
C ARG A 149 8.11 -7.25 19.54
N ASN A 150 8.67 -6.27 18.83
CA ASN A 150 8.03 -4.98 18.60
C ASN A 150 7.32 -4.90 17.23
N TYR A 151 7.62 -5.82 16.30
CA TYR A 151 7.05 -5.80 14.94
C TYR A 151 5.53 -5.82 14.94
N SER A 152 4.92 -6.75 15.67
CA SER A 152 3.45 -6.89 15.74
C SER A 152 2.80 -5.63 16.33
N ALA A 153 3.39 -5.04 17.36
CA ALA A 153 2.90 -3.80 17.96
C ALA A 153 3.00 -2.62 16.97
N ILE A 154 4.14 -2.45 16.31
CA ILE A 154 4.35 -1.39 15.31
C ILE A 154 3.39 -1.56 14.14
N GLN A 155 3.17 -2.79 13.66
CA GLN A 155 2.20 -3.08 12.60
C GLN A 155 0.79 -2.70 13.02
N ARG A 156 0.31 -3.19 14.17
CA ARG A 156 -1.05 -2.88 14.66
C ARG A 156 -1.26 -1.38 14.83
N VAL A 157 -0.30 -0.68 15.43
CA VAL A 157 -0.35 0.79 15.59
C VAL A 157 -0.35 1.49 14.24
N THR A 158 0.47 1.05 13.27
CA THR A 158 0.52 1.65 11.93
C THR A 158 -0.83 1.53 11.21
N PHE A 159 -1.47 0.37 11.27
CA PHE A 159 -2.79 0.16 10.67
C PHE A 159 -3.90 0.88 11.43
N ALA A 160 -3.88 0.89 12.77
CA ALA A 160 -4.84 1.63 13.58
C ALA A 160 -4.77 3.15 13.32
N LEU A 161 -3.56 3.71 13.27
CA LEU A 161 -3.34 5.11 12.90
C LEU A 161 -3.79 5.40 11.46
N THR A 162 -3.60 4.45 10.54
CA THR A 162 -4.12 4.60 9.18
C THR A 162 -5.64 4.67 9.21
N ASN A 163 -6.33 3.78 9.91
CA ASN A 163 -7.79 3.80 10.05
C ASN A 163 -8.30 5.09 10.69
N PHE A 164 -7.60 5.61 11.71
CA PHE A 164 -7.91 6.91 12.28
C PHE A 164 -7.69 8.05 11.27
N HIS A 165 -6.61 8.01 10.47
CA HIS A 165 -6.42 8.99 9.40
C HIS A 165 -7.52 8.92 8.34
N LEU A 166 -8.10 7.74 8.08
CA LEU A 166 -9.22 7.60 7.14
C LEU A 166 -10.50 8.29 7.62
N SER A 167 -10.74 8.31 8.94
CA SER A 167 -11.93 8.97 9.48
C SER A 167 -11.84 10.50 9.38
N LEU A 168 -10.63 11.04 9.38
CA LEU A 168 -10.37 12.48 9.24
C LEU A 168 -10.17 12.91 7.79
N LEU A 169 -9.48 12.09 7.01
CA LEU A 169 -9.06 12.36 5.63
C LEU A 169 -9.40 11.12 4.79
N PRO A 170 -10.57 11.05 4.16
CA PRO A 170 -10.96 9.93 3.32
C PRO A 170 -10.06 9.76 2.09
N LEU A 171 -9.80 8.52 1.65
CA LEU A 171 -8.94 8.16 0.49
C LEU A 171 -9.52 8.60 -0.86
N ARG A 172 -9.62 9.91 -1.07
CA ARG A 172 -10.27 10.54 -2.22
C ARG A 172 -9.24 11.28 -3.06
N HIS A 173 -9.70 12.20 -3.92
CA HIS A 173 -8.86 12.90 -4.89
C HIS A 173 -7.57 13.47 -4.29
N ASP A 174 -7.65 14.10 -3.11
CA ASP A 174 -6.50 14.72 -2.44
C ASP A 174 -5.40 13.72 -2.03
N ASP A 175 -5.76 12.44 -1.79
CA ASP A 175 -4.80 11.38 -1.50
C ASP A 175 -4.09 10.83 -2.73
N LYS A 176 -4.71 10.91 -3.91
CA LYS A 176 -4.07 10.53 -5.17
C LYS A 176 -2.79 11.34 -5.39
N ASP A 177 -2.83 12.64 -5.08
CA ASP A 177 -1.66 13.52 -5.15
C ASP A 177 -0.61 13.17 -4.10
N PHE A 178 -1.03 12.87 -2.88
CA PHE A 178 -0.13 12.41 -1.83
C PHE A 178 0.58 11.11 -2.23
N TYR A 179 -0.17 10.13 -2.74
CA TYR A 179 0.37 8.86 -3.21
C TYR A 179 1.32 9.04 -4.41
N GLY A 180 0.96 9.89 -5.38
CA GLY A 180 1.84 10.27 -6.48
C GLY A 180 3.17 10.84 -6.00
N ARG A 181 3.15 11.72 -5.00
CA ARG A 181 4.37 12.26 -4.36
C ARG A 181 5.19 11.17 -3.66
N VAL A 182 4.55 10.23 -2.99
CA VAL A 182 5.21 9.10 -2.30
C VAL A 182 5.87 8.15 -3.30
N LEU A 183 5.18 7.76 -4.37
CA LEU A 183 5.72 6.92 -5.43
C LEU A 183 6.91 7.59 -6.12
N ALA A 184 6.78 8.87 -6.50
CA ALA A 184 7.88 9.63 -7.08
C ALA A 184 9.11 9.65 -6.15
N ARG A 185 8.90 9.76 -4.83
CA ARG A 185 9.99 9.67 -3.84
C ARG A 185 10.62 8.28 -3.82
N TYR A 186 9.84 7.20 -3.83
CA TYR A 186 10.37 5.84 -3.88
C TYR A 186 11.20 5.59 -5.14
N GLN A 187 10.71 6.06 -6.29
CA GLN A 187 11.42 5.94 -7.55
C GLN A 187 12.74 6.72 -7.52
N ARG A 188 12.75 7.95 -6.98
CA ARG A 188 13.99 8.71 -6.73
C ARG A 188 14.96 7.94 -5.82
N MET A 189 14.49 7.37 -4.71
CA MET A 189 15.33 6.58 -3.80
C MET A 189 15.88 5.31 -4.45
N ALA A 190 15.10 4.63 -5.28
CA ALA A 190 15.54 3.46 -6.04
C ALA A 190 16.61 3.84 -7.06
N ASN A 191 16.41 4.95 -7.79
CA ASN A 191 17.37 5.48 -8.75
C ASN A 191 18.67 5.93 -8.07
N GLU A 192 18.58 6.58 -6.91
CA GLU A 192 19.73 6.95 -6.07
C GLU A 192 20.52 5.71 -5.63
N LYS A 193 19.84 4.66 -5.13
CA LYS A 193 20.48 3.40 -4.77
C LYS A 193 21.17 2.75 -5.99
N LYS A 194 20.53 2.76 -7.15
CA LYS A 194 21.10 2.24 -8.40
C LYS A 194 22.35 3.04 -8.80
N ARG A 195 22.29 4.38 -8.74
CA ARG A 195 23.41 5.28 -9.02
C ARG A 195 24.60 5.02 -8.08
N LYS A 196 24.36 4.94 -6.77
CA LYS A 196 25.41 4.65 -5.78
C LYS A 196 26.07 3.29 -6.03
N ARG A 197 25.29 2.25 -6.36
CA ARG A 197 25.83 0.93 -6.72
C ARG A 197 26.72 0.98 -7.97
N GLN A 198 26.28 1.70 -9.00
CA GLN A 198 27.08 1.89 -10.23
C GLN A 198 28.37 2.66 -9.94
N GLU A 199 28.31 3.68 -9.08
CA GLU A 199 29.47 4.47 -8.69
C GLU A 199 30.48 3.65 -7.88
N THR A 200 30.02 2.81 -6.94
CA THR A 200 30.89 1.85 -6.23
C THR A 200 31.53 0.86 -7.21
N GLN A 201 30.76 0.24 -8.10
CA GLN A 201 31.30 -0.68 -9.11
C GLN A 201 32.35 -0.03 -10.01
N ARG A 202 32.19 1.26 -10.35
CA ARG A 202 33.17 2.02 -11.13
C ARG A 202 34.46 2.29 -10.37
N ARG A 203 34.38 2.50 -9.06
CA ARG A 203 35.55 2.80 -8.20
C ARG A 203 36.27 1.54 -7.72
N ASP A 204 35.62 0.38 -7.73
CA ASP A 204 36.19 -0.88 -7.26
C ASP A 204 37.50 -1.29 -7.94
N PRO A 205 37.68 -1.17 -9.28
CA PRO A 205 38.95 -1.52 -9.92
C PRO A 205 40.12 -0.63 -9.47
N LEU A 206 39.89 0.69 -9.38
CA LEU A 206 40.88 1.67 -8.91
C LEU A 206 41.28 1.38 -7.46
N ASN A 207 40.28 1.15 -6.59
CA ASN A 207 40.51 0.82 -5.19
C ASN A 207 41.23 -0.54 -5.00
N ARG A 208 41.11 -1.47 -5.94
CA ARG A 208 41.90 -2.73 -5.94
C ARG A 208 43.33 -2.50 -6.37
N GLN A 209 43.53 -1.67 -7.39
CA GLN A 209 44.87 -1.34 -7.89
C GLN A 209 45.69 -0.55 -6.85
N GLU A 210 45.06 0.39 -6.14
CA GLU A 210 45.68 1.11 -5.02
C GLU A 210 46.04 0.17 -3.86
N ARG A 211 45.16 -0.78 -3.51
CA ARG A 211 45.45 -1.80 -2.47
C ARG A 211 46.62 -2.69 -2.87
N ALA A 212 46.65 -3.19 -4.10
CA ALA A 212 47.74 -4.01 -4.62
C ALA A 212 49.09 -3.24 -4.66
N ALA A 213 49.06 -1.94 -5.02
CA ALA A 213 50.24 -1.09 -5.00
C ALA A 213 50.77 -0.84 -3.58
N MET A 214 49.88 -0.59 -2.62
CA MET A 214 50.23 -0.42 -1.20
C MET A 214 50.82 -1.70 -0.60
N ASP A 215 50.26 -2.87 -0.94
CA ASP A 215 50.80 -4.16 -0.52
C ASP A 215 52.17 -4.43 -1.16
N ALA A 216 52.37 -4.11 -2.43
CA ALA A 216 53.68 -4.22 -3.09
C ALA A 216 54.75 -3.32 -2.45
N VAL A 217 54.39 -2.08 -2.08
CA VAL A 217 55.28 -1.16 -1.35
C VAL A 217 55.60 -1.67 0.06
N ARG A 218 54.65 -2.34 0.73
CA ARG A 218 54.87 -2.95 2.05
C ARG A 218 55.80 -4.16 1.97
N VAL A 219 55.71 -4.97 0.91
CA VAL A 219 56.59 -6.12 0.66
C VAL A 219 58.02 -5.68 0.31
N MET A 220 58.19 -4.55 -0.39
CA MET A 220 59.53 -4.00 -0.73
C MET A 220 60.24 -3.25 0.41
N ARG A 221 59.60 -3.08 1.58
CA ARG A 221 60.21 -2.44 2.76
C ARG A 221 60.84 -3.42 3.75
N PHE A 222 60.92 -4.70 3.38
CA PHE A 222 61.68 -5.76 4.05
C PHE A 222 62.62 -6.41 3.05
#